data_AF-A0A7L3XQ45-F1
#
_entry.id   AF-A0A7L3XQ45-F1
#
_cell.length_a   1.000
_cell.length_b   1.000
_cell.length_c   1.000
_cell.angle_alpha   90.00
_cell.angle_beta   90.00
_cell.angle_gamma   90.00
#
_symmetry.space_group_name_H-M   'P 1'
#
loop_
_entity.id
_entity.type
_entity.pdbx_description
1 polymer ?
#
loop_
_entity_poly.entity_id
_entity_poly.type
_entity_poly.pdbx_seq_one_letter_code
_entity_poly.pdbx_strand_id
1 'polypeptide(L)'
;MDKELMTESSLFNPLPDIKVKVQSSFMVSLGVTERAEYHGKAHSGTFPHGNNRAFSTIQARNKATYIQNLSSISTRSELKTTAIFGHLGGRLVVPNTGVSLLIPHGAIPEESSWEIYLTVTQKESSLQPEGTDVLLGPEVTCGPSDLSVSTPFALTIPHCAEVNSEHWNIHLKKKTQQGKWEEVMSVEEETTSCYCLLDPYACHILLNSFGTYALIGEPISDCAVRQLKVAVFGCLSCNSLDYNLRVYCMDNTPCAFQEVVSDERLQGGQLLEEPKLLHFKGNTFSLQISVLDIPPFLWRIKPFTACQEVPFSRVWCSSQKPLHCAFALERYTPATTQLSCKVCVRQVKGHEQILQIQTSILEVKR
;
A
#
# COMPACT_ATOMS: atom_id res chain seq x y z
N MET A 1 0.23 -38.75 -51.20
CA MET A 1 -1.07 -39.45 -51.14
C MET A 1 -0.83 -40.67 -50.28
N ASP A 2 -1.29 -40.79 -49.03
CA ASP A 2 -2.20 -40.00 -48.18
C ASP A 2 -1.73 -40.22 -46.72
N LYS A 3 -1.48 -39.19 -45.92
CA LYS A 3 -2.39 -38.36 -45.11
C LYS A 3 -3.06 -39.10 -43.93
N GLU A 4 -2.77 -38.53 -42.75
CA GLU A 4 -3.35 -38.58 -41.40
C GLU A 4 -4.78 -39.12 -41.26
N LEU A 5 -5.11 -39.66 -40.07
CA LEU A 5 -6.22 -39.17 -39.22
C LEU A 5 -6.30 -39.95 -37.87
N MET A 6 -6.16 -39.18 -36.78
CA MET A 6 -6.98 -39.15 -35.56
C MET A 6 -7.41 -40.47 -34.86
N THR A 7 -7.16 -40.50 -33.55
CA THR A 7 -8.23 -40.87 -32.61
C THR A 7 -8.03 -40.11 -31.29
N GLU A 8 -8.84 -39.07 -31.12
CA GLU A 8 -9.11 -38.44 -29.83
C GLU A 8 -10.03 -39.31 -28.96
N SER A 9 -10.11 -38.91 -27.68
CA SER A 9 -11.12 -39.22 -26.65
C SER A 9 -10.82 -40.47 -25.81
N SER A 10 -11.04 -40.51 -24.50
CA SER A 10 -11.85 -39.66 -23.60
C SER A 10 -11.46 -39.99 -22.14
N LEU A 11 -10.89 -39.03 -21.39
CA LEU A 11 -10.60 -39.19 -19.96
C LEU A 11 -11.05 -37.97 -19.14
N PHE A 12 -12.24 -37.44 -19.40
CA PHE A 12 -12.90 -36.54 -18.45
C PHE A 12 -14.42 -36.76 -18.50
N ASN A 13 -14.92 -37.55 -17.54
CA ASN A 13 -16.32 -37.48 -17.12
C ASN A 13 -16.39 -36.60 -15.87
N PRO A 14 -17.11 -35.47 -15.87
CA PRO A 14 -17.37 -34.70 -14.66
C PRO A 14 -18.50 -35.35 -13.84
N LEU A 15 -18.31 -35.46 -12.53
CA LEU A 15 -19.36 -35.84 -11.58
C LEU A 15 -20.28 -34.63 -11.27
N PRO A 16 -21.59 -34.83 -11.01
CA PRO A 16 -22.55 -33.75 -10.90
C PRO A 16 -22.66 -33.16 -9.48
N ASP A 17 -22.87 -31.84 -9.44
CA ASP A 17 -23.52 -31.03 -8.40
C ASP A 17 -23.31 -31.41 -6.92
N ILE A 18 -22.28 -30.81 -6.30
CA ILE A 18 -22.24 -30.57 -4.86
C ILE A 18 -22.28 -29.07 -4.61
N LYS A 19 -23.43 -28.56 -4.18
CA LYS A 19 -23.59 -27.21 -3.61
C LYS A 19 -23.11 -27.21 -2.16
N VAL A 20 -21.89 -26.77 -1.90
CA VAL A 20 -21.46 -26.41 -0.53
C VAL A 20 -21.71 -24.91 -0.33
N LYS A 21 -22.70 -24.59 0.50
CA LYS A 21 -22.97 -23.24 0.99
C LYS A 21 -22.09 -22.99 2.22
N VAL A 22 -20.94 -22.35 2.05
CA VAL A 22 -20.11 -21.93 3.19
C VAL A 22 -20.62 -20.58 3.70
N GLN A 23 -21.22 -20.60 4.88
CA GLN A 23 -21.66 -19.42 5.60
C GLN A 23 -20.44 -18.83 6.34
N SER A 24 -19.92 -17.70 5.86
CA SER A 24 -18.82 -16.99 6.49
C SER A 24 -19.36 -16.20 7.69
N SER A 25 -19.06 -16.65 8.89
CA SER A 25 -19.31 -15.92 10.14
C SER A 25 -17.99 -15.61 10.83
N PHE A 26 -17.48 -14.39 10.61
CA PHE A 26 -16.51 -13.77 11.51
C PHE A 26 -17.22 -12.64 12.26
N MET A 27 -17.72 -12.96 13.46
CA MET A 27 -17.95 -11.97 14.50
C MET A 27 -16.94 -12.25 15.61
N VAL A 28 -16.11 -11.26 15.95
CA VAL A 28 -15.40 -11.24 17.23
C VAL A 28 -15.85 -9.98 17.96
N SER A 29 -16.73 -10.18 18.93
CA SER A 29 -17.09 -9.20 19.95
C SER A 29 -15.99 -9.17 21.01
N LEU A 30 -15.34 -8.04 21.21
CA LEU A 30 -14.53 -7.78 22.41
C LEU A 30 -15.38 -6.96 23.38
N GLY A 31 -16.07 -7.67 24.27
CA GLY A 31 -16.58 -7.12 25.53
C GLY A 31 -15.63 -7.46 26.68
N VAL A 32 -15.87 -6.81 27.83
CA VAL A 32 -15.18 -6.87 29.13
C VAL A 32 -14.08 -5.79 29.26
N THR A 33 -14.38 -4.60 29.79
CA THR A 33 -14.50 -4.18 31.22
C THR A 33 -13.36 -4.62 32.13
N GLU A 34 -12.37 -3.74 32.32
CA GLU A 34 -11.75 -3.42 33.61
C GLU A 34 -10.71 -2.31 33.41
N ARG A 35 -10.79 -1.21 34.17
CA ARG A 35 -9.81 -0.88 35.21
C ARG A 35 -9.95 0.56 35.72
N ALA A 36 -10.34 0.59 36.98
CA ALA A 36 -10.00 1.52 38.06
C ALA A 36 -9.21 2.80 37.74
N GLU A 37 -9.78 3.88 38.27
CA GLU A 37 -9.27 5.23 38.48
C GLU A 37 -7.86 5.28 39.08
N TYR A 38 -7.05 6.21 38.57
CA TYR A 38 -5.96 6.81 39.36
C TYR A 38 -6.03 8.34 39.23
N HIS A 39 -6.41 8.98 40.34
CA HIS A 39 -6.27 10.40 40.56
C HIS A 39 -4.80 10.74 40.89
N GLY A 40 -4.24 11.75 40.21
CA GLY A 40 -2.96 12.37 40.56
C GLY A 40 -2.93 13.81 40.04
N LYS A 41 -2.79 14.76 40.96
CA LYS A 41 -3.06 16.21 40.81
C LYS A 41 -2.02 16.96 39.95
N ALA A 42 -2.49 18.11 39.50
CA ALA A 42 -1.90 19.07 38.58
C ALA A 42 -0.73 19.94 39.12
N HIS A 43 -0.41 20.98 38.32
CA HIS A 43 0.29 22.27 38.56
C HIS A 43 1.71 22.30 37.96
N SER A 44 2.29 23.36 37.40
CA SER A 44 1.89 24.63 36.73
C SER A 44 3.20 25.37 36.41
N GLY A 45 3.26 26.14 35.32
CA GLY A 45 4.28 27.18 35.10
C GLY A 45 5.47 26.79 34.21
N THR A 46 6.15 27.64 33.45
CA THR A 46 6.07 29.10 33.22
C THR A 46 6.95 29.37 31.98
N PHE A 47 6.52 30.24 31.06
CA PHE A 47 7.37 30.75 29.96
C PHE A 47 8.50 31.65 30.51
N PRO A 48 9.56 31.87 29.73
CA PRO A 48 9.85 33.28 29.44
C PRO A 48 10.20 33.60 27.99
N HIS A 49 9.96 34.88 27.70
CA HIS A 49 10.14 35.64 26.47
C HIS A 49 11.60 35.87 26.04
N GLY A 50 11.77 36.22 24.76
CA GLY A 50 12.74 37.24 24.34
C GLY A 50 13.37 37.02 22.96
N ASN A 51 12.98 37.79 21.94
CA ASN A 51 13.68 39.04 21.57
C ASN A 51 13.32 39.50 20.14
N ASN A 52 13.11 40.82 20.01
CA ASN A 52 12.81 41.57 18.78
C ASN A 52 14.04 41.76 17.89
N ARG A 53 13.88 41.70 16.56
CA ARG A 53 14.53 42.62 15.58
C ARG A 53 13.63 42.81 14.35
N ALA A 54 13.65 44.03 13.82
CA ALA A 54 12.62 44.59 12.94
C ALA A 54 13.12 44.91 11.52
N PHE A 55 12.14 45.08 10.62
CA PHE A 55 12.09 45.81 9.34
C PHE A 55 12.98 45.40 8.14
N SER A 56 12.32 44.94 7.08
CA SER A 56 12.32 45.65 5.78
C SER A 56 11.05 45.36 4.98
N THR A 57 10.53 46.39 4.33
CA THR A 57 9.37 46.36 3.42
C THR A 57 9.90 46.23 2.00
N ILE A 58 9.17 45.54 1.11
CA ILE A 58 8.79 45.92 -0.27
C ILE A 58 8.58 44.65 -1.14
N GLN A 59 7.44 44.65 -1.84
CA GLN A 59 7.02 43.89 -3.03
C GLN A 59 6.02 42.73 -2.88
N ALA A 60 4.80 43.06 -3.32
CA ALA A 60 3.74 42.15 -3.71
C ALA A 60 4.10 41.37 -4.98
N ARG A 61 3.87 40.05 -4.98
CA ARG A 61 3.17 39.34 -6.06
C ARG A 61 2.87 37.88 -5.70
N ASN A 62 1.62 37.51 -5.96
CA ASN A 62 1.08 36.16 -6.21
C ASN A 62 1.06 35.15 -5.06
N LYS A 63 -0.16 34.98 -4.52
CA LYS A 63 -0.57 33.85 -3.68
C LYS A 63 -0.52 32.55 -4.50
N ALA A 64 0.45 31.70 -4.22
CA ALA A 64 0.32 30.26 -4.45
C ALA A 64 -0.23 29.62 -3.17
N THR A 65 -1.29 28.84 -3.34
CA THR A 65 -1.97 28.07 -2.31
C THR A 65 -0.98 27.14 -1.58
N TYR A 66 -0.80 27.41 -0.28
CA TYR A 66 -0.03 26.56 0.62
C TYR A 66 -0.70 25.18 0.74
N ILE A 67 -0.06 24.15 0.18
CA ILE A 67 -0.23 22.78 0.68
C ILE A 67 0.47 22.77 2.04
N GLN A 68 -0.30 22.78 3.13
CA GLN A 68 0.26 22.56 4.46
C GLN A 68 0.76 21.11 4.55
N ASN A 69 2.04 20.92 4.22
CA ASN A 69 2.80 19.73 4.56
C ASN A 69 2.95 19.67 6.09
N LEU A 70 2.00 19.02 6.78
CA LEU A 70 2.29 18.49 8.10
C LEU A 70 3.17 17.24 7.91
N SER A 71 4.48 17.42 8.03
CA SER A 71 5.40 16.30 8.21
C SER A 71 5.13 15.66 9.57
N SER A 72 4.35 14.58 9.60
CA SER A 72 4.28 13.71 10.76
C SER A 72 5.67 13.11 11.01
N ILE A 73 6.24 13.37 12.19
CA ILE A 73 7.42 12.68 12.70
C ILE A 73 6.95 11.27 13.08
N SER A 74 6.83 10.40 12.08
CA SER A 74 6.64 8.96 12.27
C SER A 74 8.02 8.33 12.43
N THR A 75 8.26 7.73 13.60
CA THR A 75 9.47 6.97 13.91
C THR A 75 9.66 5.84 12.89
N ARG A 76 10.83 5.82 12.25
CA ARG A 76 11.22 4.89 11.17
C ARG A 76 11.11 3.43 11.66
N SER A 77 10.12 2.69 11.18
CA SER A 77 9.97 1.26 11.48
C SER A 77 10.26 0.44 10.23
N GLU A 78 11.37 -0.29 10.21
CA GLU A 78 11.60 -1.36 9.23
C GLU A 78 10.83 -2.60 9.69
N LEU A 79 10.03 -3.21 8.82
CA LEU A 79 9.36 -4.47 9.17
C LEU A 79 10.33 -5.61 9.00
N LYS A 80 10.78 -6.20 10.11
CA LYS A 80 11.75 -7.29 10.14
C LYS A 80 11.16 -8.54 10.77
N THR A 81 11.48 -9.70 10.21
CA THR A 81 11.23 -11.01 10.82
C THR A 81 12.50 -11.84 10.71
N THR A 82 12.82 -12.59 11.75
CA THR A 82 14.02 -13.44 11.83
C THR A 82 13.64 -14.79 12.42
N ALA A 83 14.21 -15.86 11.89
CA ALA A 83 14.04 -17.21 12.43
C ALA A 83 15.27 -18.08 12.11
N ILE A 84 15.45 -19.13 12.90
CA ILE A 84 16.50 -20.13 12.70
C ILE A 84 15.90 -21.33 11.96
N PHE A 85 16.51 -21.71 10.84
CA PHE A 85 16.11 -22.85 10.04
C PHE A 85 17.22 -23.91 10.02
N GLY A 86 16.83 -25.19 10.10
CA GLY A 86 17.72 -26.34 9.86
C GLY A 86 17.42 -26.98 8.51
N HIS A 87 17.90 -28.22 8.29
CA HIS A 87 17.74 -28.93 7.01
C HIS A 87 16.31 -29.18 6.55
N LEU A 88 15.35 -29.22 7.47
CA LEU A 88 13.93 -29.34 7.12
C LEU A 88 13.41 -28.12 6.35
N GLY A 89 14.15 -27.01 6.36
CA GLY A 89 13.73 -25.75 5.77
C GLY A 89 12.57 -25.13 6.54
N GLY A 90 11.79 -24.30 5.84
CA GLY A 90 10.61 -23.65 6.42
C GLY A 90 10.26 -22.35 5.70
N ARG A 91 9.24 -21.66 6.21
CA ARG A 91 8.74 -20.42 5.63
C ARG A 91 8.84 -19.28 6.63
N LEU A 92 9.56 -18.23 6.24
CA LEU A 92 9.62 -16.95 6.96
C LEU A 92 8.61 -15.99 6.32
N VAL A 93 7.74 -15.38 7.12
CA VAL A 93 6.71 -14.46 6.63
C VAL A 93 6.82 -13.15 7.40
N VAL A 94 6.81 -12.03 6.69
CA VAL A 94 6.65 -10.71 7.35
C VAL A 94 5.14 -10.45 7.46
N PRO A 95 4.57 -10.39 8.69
CA PRO A 95 3.13 -10.30 8.86
C PRO A 95 2.50 -9.10 8.16
N ASN A 96 1.34 -9.31 7.54
CA ASN A 96 0.52 -8.30 6.88
C ASN A 96 1.17 -7.57 5.68
N THR A 97 2.35 -7.97 5.21
CA THR A 97 2.98 -7.35 4.03
C THR A 97 2.73 -8.09 2.74
N GLY A 98 2.44 -9.39 2.80
CA GLY A 98 2.42 -10.29 1.64
C GLY A 98 3.79 -10.82 1.23
N VAL A 99 4.86 -10.42 1.94
CA VAL A 99 6.23 -10.85 1.66
C VAL A 99 6.57 -12.11 2.45
N SER A 100 7.12 -13.12 1.77
CA SER A 100 7.57 -14.35 2.42
C SER A 100 8.75 -14.99 1.72
N LEU A 101 9.54 -15.74 2.47
CA LEU A 101 10.71 -16.49 2.01
C LEU A 101 10.51 -17.96 2.37
N LEU A 102 10.60 -18.84 1.38
CA LEU A 102 10.50 -20.30 1.56
C LEU A 102 11.88 -20.92 1.33
N ILE A 103 12.40 -21.54 2.38
CA ILE A 103 13.60 -22.36 2.36
C ILE A 103 13.17 -23.81 2.15
N PRO A 104 13.50 -24.44 1.01
CA PRO A 104 13.08 -25.81 0.76
C PRO A 104 13.86 -26.80 1.64
N HIS A 105 13.29 -28.00 1.79
CA HIS A 105 13.96 -29.12 2.45
C HIS A 105 15.30 -29.42 1.75
N GLY A 106 16.36 -29.58 2.54
CA GLY A 106 17.71 -29.89 2.06
C GLY A 106 18.51 -28.68 1.56
N ALA A 107 17.95 -27.45 1.58
CA ALA A 107 18.72 -26.25 1.25
C ALA A 107 19.80 -25.91 2.30
N ILE A 108 19.57 -26.33 3.54
CA ILE A 108 20.51 -26.20 4.66
C ILE A 108 21.08 -27.60 4.97
N PRO A 109 22.40 -27.76 5.14
CA PRO A 109 22.99 -29.04 5.53
C PRO A 109 22.43 -29.59 6.85
N GLU A 110 22.32 -30.92 7.00
CA GLU A 110 21.72 -31.61 8.16
C GLU A 110 22.30 -31.18 9.52
N GLU A 111 23.61 -30.96 9.56
CA GLU A 111 24.37 -30.58 10.75
C GLU A 111 24.49 -29.06 10.93
N SER A 112 23.70 -28.28 10.18
CA SER A 112 23.78 -26.81 10.16
C SER A 112 22.43 -26.17 10.42
N SER A 113 22.48 -24.95 10.96
CA SER A 113 21.32 -24.09 11.08
C SER A 113 21.69 -22.67 10.70
N TRP A 114 20.80 -21.99 9.97
CA TRP A 114 20.99 -20.60 9.55
C TRP A 114 19.98 -19.70 10.22
N GLU A 115 20.45 -18.59 10.80
CA GLU A 115 19.59 -17.49 11.22
C GLU A 115 19.29 -16.63 10.00
N ILE A 116 18.07 -16.76 9.48
CA ILE A 116 17.63 -16.07 8.27
C ILE A 116 16.71 -14.93 8.68
N TYR A 117 16.92 -13.77 8.05
CA TYR A 117 16.06 -12.60 8.25
C TYR A 117 15.45 -12.14 6.93
N LEU A 118 14.29 -11.51 7.06
CA LEU A 118 13.53 -10.92 5.97
C LEU A 118 13.06 -9.53 6.43
N THR A 119 13.37 -8.50 5.66
CA THR A 119 12.93 -7.13 5.90
C THR A 119 12.19 -6.55 4.71
N VAL A 120 11.18 -5.73 5.01
CA VAL A 120 10.42 -4.95 4.03
C VAL A 120 10.66 -3.48 4.33
N THR A 121 11.27 -2.79 3.38
CA THR A 121 11.54 -1.36 3.48
C THR A 121 10.25 -0.61 3.22
N GLN A 122 9.61 -0.11 4.28
CA GLN A 122 8.33 0.62 4.20
C GLN A 122 8.47 2.07 3.74
N LYS A 123 9.67 2.66 3.81
CA LYS A 123 9.87 4.08 3.55
C LYS A 123 11.13 4.31 2.74
N GLU A 124 11.03 5.24 1.78
CA GLU A 124 12.09 5.67 0.84
C GLU A 124 12.91 4.51 0.27
N SER A 125 12.37 3.88 -0.80
CA SER A 125 13.14 2.95 -1.62
C SER A 125 14.45 3.60 -2.04
N SER A 126 15.54 2.87 -1.88
CA SER A 126 16.86 3.33 -2.34
C SER A 126 17.00 3.26 -3.86
N LEU A 127 16.03 2.64 -4.53
CA LEU A 127 15.91 2.60 -5.97
C LEU A 127 15.07 3.81 -6.42
N GLN A 128 15.73 4.77 -7.08
CA GLN A 128 15.04 5.75 -7.91
C GLN A 128 14.94 5.15 -9.31
N PRO A 129 13.73 4.81 -9.80
CA PRO A 129 13.56 4.28 -11.14
C PRO A 129 14.08 5.32 -12.16
N GLU A 130 14.88 4.89 -13.12
CA GLU A 130 15.39 5.79 -14.17
C GLU A 130 14.44 5.76 -15.38
N GLY A 131 14.28 6.91 -16.04
CA GLY A 131 13.42 7.01 -17.23
C GLY A 131 11.94 6.77 -16.95
N THR A 132 11.37 5.76 -17.59
CA THR A 132 9.94 5.37 -17.51
C THR A 132 9.66 4.23 -16.53
N ASP A 133 10.70 3.68 -15.89
CA ASP A 133 10.59 2.59 -14.92
C ASP A 133 9.69 2.98 -13.75
N VAL A 134 8.96 1.99 -13.22
CA VAL A 134 8.11 2.13 -12.04
C VAL A 134 8.39 1.02 -11.06
N LEU A 135 8.49 1.36 -9.78
CA LEU A 135 8.51 0.38 -8.70
C LEU A 135 7.13 -0.28 -8.57
N LEU A 136 7.07 -1.60 -8.75
CA LEU A 136 5.80 -2.35 -8.75
C LEU A 136 5.47 -2.98 -7.40
N GLY A 137 6.45 -3.16 -6.53
CA GLY A 137 6.30 -3.78 -5.20
C GLY A 137 7.31 -3.23 -4.19
N PRO A 138 7.30 -3.70 -2.94
CA PRO A 138 8.24 -3.20 -1.93
C PRO A 138 9.69 -3.62 -2.22
N GLU A 139 10.64 -2.84 -1.71
CA GLU A 139 12.04 -3.26 -1.57
C GLU A 139 12.13 -4.29 -0.43
N VAL A 140 12.68 -5.47 -0.72
CA VAL A 140 12.75 -6.60 0.21
C VAL A 140 14.21 -7.03 0.38
N THR A 141 14.67 -7.14 1.63
CA THR A 141 16.00 -7.67 1.93
C THR A 141 15.87 -9.02 2.63
N CYS A 142 16.54 -10.03 2.08
CA CYS A 142 16.69 -11.34 2.71
C CYS A 142 18.18 -11.60 2.97
N GLY A 143 18.49 -12.22 4.10
CA GLY A 143 19.86 -12.49 4.52
C GLY A 143 19.96 -13.73 5.40
N PRO A 144 21.20 -14.17 5.70
CA PRO A 144 22.40 -13.35 5.73
C PRO A 144 23.23 -13.39 4.42
N SER A 145 24.04 -12.34 4.17
CA SER A 145 24.70 -12.10 2.87
C SER A 145 25.98 -12.90 2.63
N ASP A 146 26.51 -13.54 3.67
CA ASP A 146 27.77 -14.30 3.70
C ASP A 146 27.58 -15.80 3.42
N LEU A 147 26.34 -16.27 3.32
CA LEU A 147 26.03 -17.67 3.02
C LEU A 147 25.87 -17.91 1.52
N SER A 148 26.54 -18.96 1.03
CA SER A 148 26.27 -19.54 -0.29
C SER A 148 25.19 -20.60 -0.16
N VAL A 149 24.20 -20.54 -1.06
CA VAL A 149 23.10 -21.51 -1.08
C VAL A 149 23.26 -22.41 -2.29
N SER A 150 23.32 -23.73 -2.07
CA SER A 150 23.39 -24.72 -3.16
C SER A 150 22.04 -25.01 -3.80
N THR A 151 20.96 -24.81 -3.05
CA THR A 151 19.58 -25.06 -3.47
C THR A 151 18.81 -23.74 -3.51
N PRO A 152 18.16 -23.38 -4.64
CA PRO A 152 17.42 -22.13 -4.73
C PRO A 152 16.32 -22.04 -3.65
N PHE A 153 16.08 -20.85 -3.13
CA PHE A 153 14.96 -20.56 -2.24
C PHE A 153 13.93 -19.66 -2.93
N ALA A 154 12.68 -19.69 -2.49
CA ALA A 154 11.61 -18.92 -3.12
C ALA A 154 11.27 -17.66 -2.32
N LEU A 155 11.47 -16.49 -2.92
CA LEU A 155 11.05 -15.19 -2.39
C LEU A 155 9.72 -14.78 -3.04
N THR A 156 8.74 -14.39 -2.23
CA THR A 156 7.45 -13.88 -2.70
C THR A 156 7.37 -12.38 -2.42
N ILE A 157 7.13 -11.59 -3.46
CA ILE A 157 6.98 -10.13 -3.38
C ILE A 157 5.62 -9.73 -3.98
N PRO A 158 4.74 -9.04 -3.25
CA PRO A 158 3.48 -8.54 -3.81
C PRO A 158 3.76 -7.40 -4.80
N HIS A 159 2.93 -7.26 -5.83
CA HIS A 159 3.02 -6.16 -6.78
C HIS A 159 1.67 -5.53 -7.10
N CYS A 160 1.72 -4.38 -7.76
CA CYS A 160 0.55 -3.62 -8.21
C CYS A 160 0.37 -3.57 -9.73
N ALA A 161 1.15 -4.30 -10.54
CA ALA A 161 0.89 -4.37 -11.99
C ALA A 161 -0.30 -5.28 -12.32
N GLU A 162 -1.11 -4.87 -13.31
CA GLU A 162 -1.98 -5.80 -14.05
C GLU A 162 -1.11 -6.53 -15.08
N VAL A 163 -0.89 -7.82 -14.84
CA VAL A 163 0.10 -8.62 -15.59
C VAL A 163 -0.34 -8.83 -17.03
N ASN A 164 0.36 -8.19 -17.96
CA ASN A 164 0.20 -8.38 -19.41
C ASN A 164 1.53 -8.03 -20.12
N SER A 165 2.14 -9.01 -20.79
CA SER A 165 3.41 -8.85 -21.51
C SER A 165 3.32 -7.90 -22.70
N GLU A 166 2.14 -7.63 -23.24
CA GLU A 166 1.96 -6.62 -24.29
C GLU A 166 2.09 -5.18 -23.76
N HIS A 167 2.05 -4.99 -22.44
CA HIS A 167 1.95 -3.67 -21.82
C HIS A 167 3.01 -3.42 -20.74
N TRP A 168 3.55 -4.47 -20.14
CA TRP A 168 4.56 -4.40 -19.09
C TRP A 168 5.76 -5.27 -19.41
N ASN A 169 6.95 -4.68 -19.35
CA ASN A 169 8.20 -5.41 -19.20
C ASN A 169 8.57 -5.39 -17.72
N ILE A 170 8.59 -6.55 -17.05
CA ILE A 170 8.79 -6.63 -15.60
C ILE A 170 10.15 -7.25 -15.33
N HIS A 171 10.93 -6.58 -14.49
CA HIS A 171 12.30 -6.94 -14.18
C HIS A 171 12.51 -7.02 -12.67
N LEU A 172 13.44 -7.89 -12.27
CA LEU A 172 13.94 -7.97 -10.91
C LEU A 172 15.30 -7.27 -10.85
N LYS A 173 15.41 -6.22 -10.04
CA LYS A 173 16.70 -5.60 -9.72
C LYS A 173 17.19 -6.09 -8.36
N LYS A 174 18.49 -6.36 -8.26
CA LYS A 174 19.20 -6.66 -7.01
C LYS A 174 20.16 -5.53 -6.68
N LYS A 175 20.24 -5.19 -5.41
CA LYS A 175 21.22 -4.21 -4.91
C LYS A 175 22.56 -4.91 -4.66
N THR A 176 23.62 -4.38 -5.26
CA THR A 176 24.99 -4.85 -5.05
C THR A 176 25.55 -4.36 -3.71
N GLN A 177 26.68 -4.95 -3.30
CA GLN A 177 27.42 -4.51 -2.10
C GLN A 177 27.90 -3.05 -2.19
N GLN A 178 28.07 -2.53 -3.41
CA GLN A 178 28.41 -1.12 -3.67
C GLN A 178 27.20 -0.19 -3.59
N GLY A 179 26.01 -0.72 -3.33
CA GLY A 179 24.76 0.03 -3.25
C GLY A 179 24.11 0.34 -4.61
N LYS A 180 24.68 -0.16 -5.71
CA LYS A 180 24.14 0.01 -7.06
C LYS A 180 23.07 -1.04 -7.35
N TRP A 181 22.03 -0.65 -8.06
CA TRP A 181 21.02 -1.59 -8.55
C TRP A 181 21.41 -2.18 -9.89
N GLU A 182 21.32 -3.50 -10.00
CA GLU A 182 21.61 -4.24 -11.22
C GLU A 182 20.44 -5.15 -11.56
N GLU A 183 20.13 -5.25 -12.84
CA GLU A 183 19.12 -6.17 -13.32
C GLU A 183 19.63 -7.60 -13.21
N VAL A 184 18.84 -8.47 -12.58
CA VAL A 184 19.16 -9.89 -12.42
C VAL A 184 18.27 -10.74 -13.33
N MET A 185 17.11 -10.22 -13.72
CA MET A 185 16.11 -10.94 -14.50
C MET A 185 15.18 -9.97 -15.23
N SER A 186 14.78 -10.34 -16.44
CA SER A 186 13.50 -9.94 -17.06
C SER A 186 12.54 -11.13 -17.03
N VAL A 187 11.26 -10.92 -16.76
CA VAL A 187 10.24 -12.00 -16.77
C VAL A 187 10.14 -12.68 -18.14
N GLU A 188 10.52 -11.98 -19.22
CA GLU A 188 10.50 -12.52 -20.59
C GLU A 188 11.76 -13.33 -20.94
N GLU A 189 12.86 -13.15 -20.20
CA GLU A 189 14.14 -13.83 -20.43
C GLU A 189 14.53 -14.67 -19.21
N GLU A 190 14.24 -15.97 -19.28
CA GLU A 190 14.71 -16.93 -18.27
C GLU A 190 16.25 -16.98 -18.26
N THR A 191 16.87 -16.41 -17.23
CA THR A 191 18.30 -16.54 -17.00
C THR A 191 18.60 -17.77 -16.14
N THR A 192 19.80 -18.33 -16.27
CA THR A 192 20.22 -19.52 -15.52
C THR A 192 20.33 -19.30 -14.00
N SER A 193 20.23 -18.05 -13.53
CA SER A 193 20.46 -17.64 -12.14
C SER A 193 19.19 -17.37 -11.32
N CYS A 194 18.02 -17.24 -11.95
CA CYS A 194 16.74 -17.00 -11.27
C CYS A 194 15.53 -17.23 -12.17
N TYR A 195 14.41 -17.66 -11.58
CA TYR A 195 13.12 -17.87 -12.25
C TYR A 195 12.02 -17.08 -11.52
N CYS A 196 11.19 -16.29 -12.22
CA CYS A 196 9.99 -15.65 -11.65
C CYS A 196 8.74 -16.30 -12.22
N LEU A 197 7.84 -16.68 -11.31
CA LEU A 197 6.45 -16.91 -11.62
C LEU A 197 5.65 -15.68 -11.20
N LEU A 198 5.03 -15.01 -12.16
CA LEU A 198 4.26 -13.79 -11.93
C LEU A 198 2.76 -14.12 -11.86
N ASP A 199 2.21 -14.03 -10.65
CA ASP A 199 0.77 -14.16 -10.38
C ASP A 199 0.07 -12.79 -10.47
N PRO A 200 -1.27 -12.71 -10.47
CA PRO A 200 -1.97 -11.43 -10.54
C PRO A 200 -1.69 -10.45 -9.38
N TYR A 201 -1.15 -10.92 -8.24
CA TYR A 201 -0.95 -10.13 -7.02
C TYR A 201 0.46 -10.22 -6.43
N ALA A 202 1.31 -11.13 -6.91
CA ALA A 202 2.66 -11.36 -6.39
C ALA A 202 3.57 -12.00 -7.44
N CYS A 203 4.88 -11.76 -7.38
CA CYS A 203 5.89 -12.56 -8.08
C CYS A 203 6.57 -13.48 -7.08
N HIS A 204 6.70 -14.74 -7.48
CA HIS A 204 7.42 -15.79 -6.78
C HIS A 204 8.75 -16.03 -7.49
N ILE A 205 9.85 -15.74 -6.82
CA ILE A 205 11.19 -15.68 -7.39
C ILE A 205 12.04 -16.79 -6.78
N LEU A 206 12.58 -17.69 -7.60
CA LEU A 206 13.64 -18.60 -7.19
C LEU A 206 14.99 -17.89 -7.24
N LEU A 207 15.66 -17.82 -6.10
CA LEU A 207 16.91 -17.10 -5.89
C LEU A 207 18.01 -18.03 -5.41
N ASN A 208 19.22 -17.82 -5.94
CA ASN A 208 20.43 -18.57 -5.58
C ASN A 208 21.35 -17.82 -4.60
N SER A 209 20.99 -16.61 -4.21
CA SER A 209 21.79 -15.79 -3.30
C SER A 209 20.89 -14.85 -2.51
N PHE A 210 21.30 -14.55 -1.28
CA PHE A 210 20.66 -13.53 -0.45
C PHE A 210 20.99 -12.12 -0.95
N GLY A 211 20.22 -11.13 -0.50
CA GLY A 211 20.39 -9.73 -0.84
C GLY A 211 19.11 -8.92 -0.79
N THR A 212 19.19 -7.71 -1.34
CA THR A 212 18.07 -6.78 -1.46
C THR A 212 17.55 -6.77 -2.89
N TYR A 213 16.23 -6.92 -3.03
CA TYR A 213 15.52 -7.11 -4.29
C TYR A 213 14.35 -6.13 -4.42
N ALA A 214 14.06 -5.72 -5.65
CA ALA A 214 12.91 -4.88 -5.98
C ALA A 214 12.37 -5.23 -7.37
N LEU A 215 11.04 -5.26 -7.49
CA LEU A 215 10.35 -5.46 -8.76
C LEU A 215 10.11 -4.13 -9.46
N ILE A 216 10.59 -4.02 -10.69
CA ILE A 216 10.48 -2.84 -11.54
C ILE A 216 9.67 -3.21 -12.77
N GLY A 217 8.80 -2.30 -13.22
CA GLY A 217 8.06 -2.42 -14.46
C GLY A 217 8.38 -1.27 -15.38
N GLU A 218 8.77 -1.58 -16.61
CA GLU A 218 8.80 -0.62 -17.71
C GLU A 218 7.49 -0.73 -18.49
N PRO A 219 6.72 0.36 -18.63
CA PRO A 219 5.50 0.35 -19.42
C PRO A 219 5.83 0.38 -20.92
N ILE A 220 5.43 -0.67 -21.65
CA ILE A 220 5.62 -0.80 -23.10
C ILE A 220 4.54 0.01 -23.86
N SER A 221 3.36 0.16 -23.26
CA SER A 221 2.21 0.87 -23.86
C SER A 221 1.48 1.78 -22.86
N ASP A 222 0.65 2.67 -23.38
CA ASP A 222 -0.26 3.51 -22.58
C ASP A 222 -1.45 2.71 -21.99
N CYS A 223 -1.59 1.44 -22.40
CA CYS A 223 -2.52 0.48 -21.83
C CYS A 223 -1.97 -0.21 -20.56
N ALA A 224 -0.70 0.00 -20.20
CA ALA A 224 -0.13 -0.50 -18.96
C ALA A 224 -0.96 -0.05 -17.74
N VAL A 225 -1.39 -0.99 -16.91
CA VAL A 225 -2.25 -0.69 -15.75
C VAL A 225 -1.52 -0.98 -14.45
N ARG A 226 -1.57 0.01 -13.54
CA ARG A 226 -1.28 -0.16 -12.12
C ARG A 226 -2.59 -0.27 -11.34
N GLN A 227 -2.69 -1.30 -10.53
CA GLN A 227 -3.77 -1.56 -9.61
C GLN A 227 -3.57 -0.75 -8.33
N LEU A 228 -4.43 0.24 -8.13
CA LEU A 228 -4.46 1.04 -6.91
C LEU A 228 -5.60 0.59 -6.02
N LYS A 229 -5.43 0.72 -4.71
CA LYS A 229 -6.45 0.53 -3.70
C LYS A 229 -6.86 1.89 -3.14
N VAL A 230 -8.14 2.18 -3.19
CA VAL A 230 -8.74 3.42 -2.69
C VAL A 230 -9.39 3.15 -1.34
N ALA A 231 -8.96 3.85 -0.30
CA ALA A 231 -9.54 3.74 1.04
C ALA A 231 -9.92 5.11 1.58
N VAL A 232 -11.00 5.18 2.36
CA VAL A 232 -11.50 6.43 2.93
C VAL A 232 -11.49 6.31 4.44
N PHE A 233 -10.81 7.24 5.09
CA PHE A 233 -10.69 7.32 6.53
C PHE A 233 -11.33 8.61 7.07
N GLY A 234 -11.79 8.54 8.31
CA GLY A 234 -12.27 9.68 9.07
C GLY A 234 -12.24 9.38 10.56
N CYS A 235 -12.52 10.38 11.38
CA CYS A 235 -12.49 10.20 12.84
C CYS A 235 -13.92 10.03 13.38
N LEU A 236 -14.22 8.91 14.04
CA LEU A 236 -15.56 8.69 14.62
C LEU A 236 -15.86 9.56 15.85
N SER A 237 -14.83 10.15 16.43
CA SER A 237 -14.91 10.95 17.65
C SER A 237 -14.41 12.36 17.39
N CYS A 238 -15.31 13.31 17.21
CA CYS A 238 -14.94 14.71 16.99
C CYS A 238 -15.72 15.66 17.88
N ASN A 239 -15.01 16.33 18.79
CA ASN A 239 -15.57 17.40 19.62
C ASN A 239 -15.60 18.76 18.88
N SER A 240 -15.03 18.84 17.68
CA SER A 240 -15.10 20.01 16.80
C SER A 240 -16.25 19.87 15.80
N LEU A 241 -16.80 20.99 15.33
CA LEU A 241 -17.73 20.99 14.19
C LEU A 241 -17.04 20.57 12.88
N ASP A 242 -15.71 20.68 12.81
CA ASP A 242 -14.90 20.27 11.69
C ASP A 242 -14.70 18.74 11.66
N TYR A 243 -14.85 18.14 10.49
CA TYR A 243 -14.65 16.74 10.21
C TYR A 243 -13.76 16.58 8.98
N ASN A 244 -12.64 15.87 9.12
CA ASN A 244 -11.72 15.64 8.01
C ASN A 244 -11.93 14.25 7.42
N LEU A 245 -12.35 14.21 6.15
CA LEU A 245 -12.39 13.00 5.35
C LEU A 245 -11.06 12.86 4.61
N ARG A 246 -10.35 11.75 4.78
CA ARG A 246 -9.06 11.50 4.14
C ARG A 246 -9.19 10.34 3.17
N VAL A 247 -8.98 10.62 1.89
CA VAL A 247 -9.07 9.64 0.80
C VAL A 247 -7.65 9.26 0.40
N TYR A 248 -7.30 7.99 0.56
CA TYR A 248 -6.01 7.42 0.23
C TYR A 248 -6.10 6.64 -1.07
N CYS A 249 -5.11 6.83 -1.94
CA CYS A 249 -4.89 6.01 -3.12
C CYS A 249 -3.49 5.42 -2.99
N MET A 250 -3.40 4.11 -2.80
CA MET A 250 -2.14 3.41 -2.57
C MET A 250 -1.99 2.25 -3.54
N ASP A 251 -0.79 1.71 -3.68
CA ASP A 251 -0.58 0.50 -4.46
C ASP A 251 -1.43 -0.65 -3.91
N ASN A 252 -1.98 -1.51 -4.77
CA ASN A 252 -2.77 -2.67 -4.35
C ASN A 252 -1.89 -3.79 -3.79
N THR A 253 -1.12 -3.48 -2.74
CA THR A 253 -0.27 -4.43 -2.02
C THR A 253 -0.65 -4.42 -0.54
N PRO A 254 -0.54 -5.57 0.18
CA PRO A 254 -0.89 -5.62 1.60
C PRO A 254 -0.02 -4.68 2.44
N CYS A 255 1.28 -4.57 2.13
CA CYS A 255 2.20 -3.69 2.84
C CYS A 255 1.79 -2.21 2.74
N ALA A 256 1.40 -1.72 1.56
CA ALA A 256 1.00 -0.32 1.38
C ALA A 256 -0.28 0.01 2.15
N PHE A 257 -1.25 -0.90 2.15
CA PHE A 257 -2.49 -0.71 2.91
C PHE A 257 -2.24 -0.71 4.43
N GLN A 258 -1.39 -1.59 4.93
CA GLN A 258 -1.08 -1.66 6.36
C GLN A 258 -0.34 -0.43 6.88
N GLU A 259 0.54 0.16 6.06
CA GLU A 259 1.20 1.42 6.39
C GLU A 259 0.16 2.54 6.62
N VAL A 260 -0.78 2.70 5.69
CA VAL A 260 -1.86 3.70 5.80
C VAL A 260 -2.74 3.45 7.01
N VAL A 261 -3.15 2.20 7.26
CA VAL A 261 -3.98 1.85 8.42
C VAL A 261 -3.25 2.16 9.73
N SER A 262 -1.96 1.89 9.81
CA SER A 262 -1.14 2.16 10.99
C SER A 262 -1.00 3.67 11.23
N ASP A 263 -0.72 4.44 10.18
CA ASP A 263 -0.60 5.91 10.24
C ASP A 263 -1.93 6.59 10.60
N GLU A 264 -3.06 6.09 10.09
CA GLU A 264 -4.39 6.59 10.43
C GLU A 264 -4.77 6.25 11.87
N ARG A 265 -4.45 5.04 12.33
CA ARG A 265 -4.72 4.64 13.72
C ARG A 265 -3.98 5.54 14.72
N LEU A 266 -2.74 5.94 14.42
CA LEU A 266 -1.98 6.91 15.23
C LEU A 266 -2.66 8.29 15.29
N GLN A 267 -3.40 8.66 14.25
CA GLN A 267 -4.16 9.91 14.16
C GLN A 267 -5.62 9.77 14.65
N GLY A 268 -6.01 8.61 15.19
CA GLY A 268 -7.39 8.34 15.62
C GLY A 268 -8.37 8.19 14.46
N GLY A 269 -7.88 7.92 13.25
CA GLY A 269 -8.68 7.62 12.08
C GLY A 269 -9.18 6.19 12.05
N GLN A 270 -10.32 5.99 11.42
CA GLN A 270 -10.93 4.71 11.15
C GLN A 270 -11.37 4.63 9.70
N LEU A 271 -11.24 3.44 9.13
CA LEU A 271 -11.74 3.12 7.81
C LEU A 271 -13.27 3.21 7.79
N LEU A 272 -13.81 4.05 6.90
CA LEU A 272 -15.25 4.33 6.83
C LEU A 272 -16.01 3.41 5.89
N GLU A 273 -15.32 2.79 4.93
CA GLU A 273 -15.91 1.94 3.88
C GLU A 273 -14.86 0.91 3.40
N GLU A 274 -15.30 -0.21 2.84
CA GLU A 274 -14.40 -1.20 2.26
C GLU A 274 -13.56 -0.60 1.11
N PRO A 275 -12.24 -0.80 1.09
CA PRO A 275 -11.40 -0.20 0.06
C PRO A 275 -11.69 -0.79 -1.32
N LYS A 276 -11.71 0.04 -2.35
CA LYS A 276 -12.03 -0.37 -3.73
C LYS A 276 -10.81 -0.40 -4.64
N LEU A 277 -10.81 -1.32 -5.59
CA LEU A 277 -9.77 -1.46 -6.61
C LEU A 277 -9.97 -0.45 -7.74
N LEU A 278 -8.95 0.31 -8.07
CA LEU A 278 -8.91 1.27 -9.17
C LEU A 278 -7.76 0.92 -10.13
N HIS A 279 -8.12 0.50 -11.34
CA HIS A 279 -7.20 0.36 -12.47
C HIS A 279 -6.75 1.73 -12.98
N PHE A 280 -5.48 2.09 -12.76
CA PHE A 280 -4.87 3.34 -13.19
C PHE A 280 -3.96 3.09 -14.39
N LYS A 281 -4.30 3.64 -15.56
CA LYS A 281 -3.60 3.42 -16.82
C LYS A 281 -2.40 4.34 -16.98
N GLY A 282 -1.36 3.89 -17.69
CA GLY A 282 -0.16 4.64 -18.07
C GLY A 282 -0.38 5.72 -19.14
N ASN A 283 -1.59 6.27 -19.25
CA ASN A 283 -2.01 7.15 -20.35
C ASN A 283 -1.83 8.65 -20.06
N THR A 284 -0.99 9.01 -19.10
CA THR A 284 -0.65 10.39 -18.69
C THR A 284 -1.77 11.25 -18.09
N PHE A 285 -3.00 10.72 -17.97
CA PHE A 285 -4.11 11.46 -17.39
C PHE A 285 -4.08 11.47 -15.86
N SER A 286 -4.41 12.64 -15.28
CA SER A 286 -4.49 12.87 -13.84
C SER A 286 -5.59 12.04 -13.17
N LEU A 287 -5.41 11.82 -11.87
CA LEU A 287 -6.43 11.28 -10.98
C LEU A 287 -7.27 12.42 -10.40
N GLN A 288 -8.59 12.29 -10.40
CA GLN A 288 -9.51 13.24 -9.80
C GLN A 288 -10.26 12.56 -8.66
N ILE A 289 -10.21 13.17 -7.49
CA ILE A 289 -10.87 12.73 -6.26
C ILE A 289 -11.90 13.79 -5.90
N SER A 290 -13.16 13.39 -5.76
CA SER A 290 -14.24 14.31 -5.44
C SER A 290 -15.19 13.76 -4.38
N VAL A 291 -15.77 14.67 -3.60
CA VAL A 291 -16.81 14.35 -2.62
C VAL A 291 -18.14 14.89 -3.14
N LEU A 292 -19.10 14.00 -3.33
CA LEU A 292 -20.41 14.23 -3.90
C LEU A 292 -21.50 14.02 -2.84
N ASP A 293 -22.70 14.48 -3.13
CA ASP A 293 -23.90 14.25 -2.33
C ASP A 293 -23.77 14.66 -0.85
N ILE A 294 -23.01 15.72 -0.56
CA ILE A 294 -22.87 16.27 0.79
C ILE A 294 -24.22 16.90 1.19
N PRO A 295 -24.83 16.55 2.34
CA PRO A 295 -26.15 17.08 2.71
C PRO A 295 -26.08 18.60 2.97
N PRO A 296 -26.66 19.44 2.09
CA PRO A 296 -26.33 20.87 2.02
C PRO A 296 -26.86 21.68 3.21
N PHE A 297 -27.84 21.16 3.95
CA PHE A 297 -28.42 21.80 5.13
C PHE A 297 -27.78 21.36 6.44
N LEU A 298 -26.94 20.32 6.41
CA LEU A 298 -26.31 19.74 7.60
C LEU A 298 -24.80 19.94 7.61
N TRP A 299 -24.19 19.94 6.42
CA TRP A 299 -22.75 19.93 6.21
C TRP A 299 -22.34 20.95 5.15
N ARG A 300 -21.16 21.54 5.33
CA ARG A 300 -20.47 22.37 4.33
C ARG A 300 -19.06 21.86 4.09
N ILE A 301 -18.53 22.00 2.87
CA ILE A 301 -17.15 21.63 2.51
C ILE A 301 -16.26 22.87 2.40
N LYS A 302 -15.02 22.77 2.91
CA LYS A 302 -14.01 23.82 2.90
C LYS A 302 -12.69 23.29 2.30
N PRO A 303 -12.11 23.97 1.28
CA PRO A 303 -12.71 25.04 0.46
C PRO A 303 -13.93 24.51 -0.33
N PHE A 304 -14.72 25.40 -0.95
CA PHE A 304 -15.89 25.03 -1.76
C PHE A 304 -15.58 24.10 -2.94
N THR A 305 -14.30 23.84 -3.22
CA THR A 305 -13.86 22.84 -4.19
C THR A 305 -13.97 21.44 -3.60
N ALA A 306 -15.03 20.73 -3.97
CA ALA A 306 -15.22 19.32 -3.61
C ALA A 306 -14.46 18.36 -4.53
N CYS A 307 -13.49 18.85 -5.31
CA CYS A 307 -12.69 18.07 -6.25
C CYS A 307 -11.22 18.45 -6.13
N GLN A 308 -10.35 17.45 -6.01
CA GLN A 308 -8.91 17.59 -6.00
C GLN A 308 -8.34 16.77 -7.15
N GLU A 309 -7.42 17.36 -7.90
CA GLU A 309 -6.73 16.68 -8.99
C GLU A 309 -5.29 16.38 -8.56
N VAL A 310 -4.88 15.13 -8.79
CA VAL A 310 -3.53 14.65 -8.56
C VAL A 310 -2.86 14.38 -9.90
N PRO A 311 -1.73 15.03 -10.20
CA PRO A 311 -1.00 14.82 -11.46
C PRO A 311 -0.63 13.36 -11.66
N PHE A 312 -0.69 12.90 -12.92
CA PHE A 312 -0.34 11.54 -13.31
C PHE A 312 1.00 11.08 -12.74
N SER A 313 2.06 11.89 -12.87
CA SER A 313 3.41 11.53 -12.40
C SER A 313 3.49 11.23 -10.92
N ARG A 314 2.68 11.89 -10.08
CA ARG A 314 2.64 11.63 -8.63
C ARG A 314 1.97 10.29 -8.30
N VAL A 315 0.99 9.88 -9.11
CA VAL A 315 0.29 8.60 -8.94
C VAL A 315 1.10 7.47 -9.55
N TRP A 316 1.65 7.69 -10.75
CA TRP A 316 2.33 6.69 -11.57
C TRP A 316 3.71 6.34 -11.03
N CYS A 317 4.53 7.33 -10.67
CA CYS A 317 5.79 7.08 -9.99
C CYS A 317 5.45 6.80 -8.52
N SER A 318 5.45 5.53 -8.10
CA SER A 318 5.12 5.13 -6.73
C SER A 318 5.86 6.03 -5.75
N SER A 319 5.12 6.91 -5.07
CA SER A 319 5.67 8.02 -4.31
C SER A 319 6.06 7.54 -2.92
N GLN A 320 7.13 8.09 -2.36
CA GLN A 320 7.70 7.76 -1.04
C GLN A 320 6.75 7.97 0.16
N LYS A 321 5.52 8.43 -0.09
CA LYS A 321 4.44 8.57 0.89
C LYS A 321 3.12 8.12 0.26
N PRO A 322 2.20 7.54 1.07
CA PRO A 322 0.88 7.22 0.59
C PRO A 322 0.15 8.48 0.11
N LEU A 323 -0.29 8.46 -1.14
CA LEU A 323 -1.03 9.57 -1.75
C LEU A 323 -2.38 9.71 -1.04
N HIS A 324 -2.65 10.90 -0.50
CA HIS A 324 -3.94 11.21 0.10
C HIS A 324 -4.43 12.62 -0.21
N CYS A 325 -5.74 12.76 -0.24
CA CYS A 325 -6.45 14.03 -0.31
C CYS A 325 -7.33 14.16 0.93
N ALA A 326 -7.20 15.28 1.64
CA ALA A 326 -8.04 15.61 2.78
C ALA A 326 -9.13 16.60 2.37
N PHE A 327 -10.37 16.32 2.76
CA PHE A 327 -11.53 17.19 2.58
C PHE A 327 -12.05 17.60 3.95
N ALA A 328 -12.01 18.90 4.24
CA ALA A 328 -12.55 19.44 5.48
C ALA A 328 -14.05 19.70 5.29
N LEU A 329 -14.85 18.96 6.05
CA LEU A 329 -16.29 19.13 6.17
C LEU A 329 -16.57 19.84 7.49
N GLU A 330 -17.64 20.62 7.56
CA GLU A 330 -18.04 21.27 8.80
C GLU A 330 -19.55 21.15 8.99
N ARG A 331 -19.93 20.82 10.22
CA ARG A 331 -21.31 20.74 10.66
C ARG A 331 -21.87 22.13 10.94
N TYR A 332 -23.10 22.38 10.52
CA TYR A 332 -23.79 23.61 10.94
C TYR A 332 -24.16 23.60 12.42
N THR A 333 -24.43 22.42 12.99
CA THR A 333 -24.81 22.27 14.40
C THR A 333 -24.17 21.01 15.01
N PRO A 334 -23.88 20.99 16.33
CA PRO A 334 -23.42 19.78 17.02
C PRO A 334 -24.43 18.62 16.98
N ALA A 335 -25.74 18.94 16.87
CA ALA A 335 -26.81 17.95 16.78
C ALA A 335 -26.70 17.06 15.53
N THR A 336 -25.98 17.51 14.50
CA THR A 336 -25.66 16.69 13.33
C THR A 336 -24.60 15.65 13.70
N THR A 337 -25.05 14.40 13.88
CA THR A 337 -24.18 13.25 14.21
C THR A 337 -24.01 12.26 13.07
N GLN A 338 -24.63 12.51 11.91
CA GLN A 338 -24.55 11.61 10.75
C GLN A 338 -23.97 12.33 9.54
N LEU A 339 -23.09 11.63 8.83
CA LEU A 339 -22.55 12.04 7.53
C LEU A 339 -22.87 10.94 6.51
N SER A 340 -23.53 11.34 5.43
CA SER A 340 -23.78 10.51 4.25
C SER A 340 -23.28 11.26 3.03
N CYS A 341 -22.27 10.73 2.35
CA CYS A 341 -21.74 11.32 1.11
C CYS A 341 -21.19 10.23 0.19
N LYS A 342 -20.84 10.59 -1.04
CA LYS A 342 -20.14 9.69 -1.96
C LYS A 342 -18.75 10.24 -2.26
N VAL A 343 -17.75 9.37 -2.25
CA VAL A 343 -16.40 9.71 -2.72
C VAL A 343 -16.22 9.10 -4.10
N CYS A 344 -16.05 9.93 -5.12
CA CYS A 344 -15.73 9.51 -6.47
C CYS A 344 -14.23 9.69 -6.71
N VAL A 345 -13.55 8.61 -7.08
CA VAL A 345 -12.15 8.58 -7.48
C VAL A 345 -12.08 8.07 -8.90
N ARG A 346 -11.58 8.88 -9.82
CA ARG A 346 -11.49 8.49 -11.24
C ARG A 346 -10.23 9.02 -11.90
N GLN A 347 -9.69 8.24 -12.82
CA GLN A 347 -8.71 8.76 -13.78
C GLN A 347 -9.45 9.52 -14.88
N VAL A 348 -8.93 10.68 -15.30
CA VAL A 348 -9.52 11.42 -16.44
C VAL A 348 -9.48 10.52 -17.68
N LYS A 349 -10.65 10.31 -18.33
CA LYS A 349 -10.82 9.36 -19.45
C LYS A 349 -10.41 7.91 -19.13
N GLY A 350 -10.50 7.51 -17.87
CA GLY A 350 -10.13 6.17 -17.42
C GLY A 350 -11.21 5.54 -16.53
N HIS A 351 -10.75 4.62 -15.67
CA HIS A 351 -11.62 3.92 -14.74
C HIS A 351 -12.09 4.85 -13.59
N GLU A 352 -13.29 4.60 -13.09
CA GLU A 352 -13.94 5.34 -12.02
C GLU A 352 -14.39 4.38 -10.91
N GLN A 353 -14.26 4.83 -9.67
CA GLN A 353 -14.73 4.14 -8.48
C GLN A 353 -15.49 5.09 -7.57
N ILE A 354 -16.62 4.62 -7.04
CA ILE A 354 -17.47 5.38 -6.12
C ILE A 354 -17.58 4.61 -4.80
N LEU A 355 -17.20 5.25 -3.70
CA LEU A 355 -17.35 4.73 -2.34
C LEU A 355 -18.51 5.48 -1.67
N GLN A 356 -19.47 4.73 -1.15
CA GLN A 356 -20.61 5.30 -0.44
C GLN A 356 -20.26 5.36 1.04
N ILE A 357 -20.17 6.56 1.59
CA ILE A 357 -19.78 6.78 2.99
C ILE A 357 -21.04 7.05 3.79
N GLN A 358 -21.27 6.23 4.80
CA GLN A 358 -22.30 6.45 5.81
C GLN A 358 -21.69 6.23 7.20
N THR A 359 -21.55 7.31 7.96
CA THR A 359 -20.91 7.24 9.28
C THR A 359 -21.67 8.04 10.33
N SER A 360 -21.59 7.58 11.58
CA SER A 360 -22.09 8.28 12.76
C SER A 360 -20.92 8.79 13.59
N ILE A 361 -20.91 10.10 13.81
CA ILE A 361 -19.91 10.80 14.60
C ILE A 361 -20.44 10.88 16.03
N LEU A 362 -19.76 10.21 16.94
CA LEU A 362 -20.09 10.21 18.36
C LEU A 362 -19.37 11.39 19.03
N GLU A 363 -20.09 12.09 19.91
CA GLU A 363 -19.44 13.02 20.84
C GLU A 363 -18.73 12.22 21.94
N VAL A 364 -17.44 12.53 22.18
CA VAL A 364 -16.73 11.94 23.32
C VAL A 364 -17.28 12.58 24.57
N LYS A 365 -18.11 11.85 25.31
CA LYS A 365 -18.50 12.26 26.67
C LYS A 365 -17.22 12.37 27.51
N ARG A 366 -16.93 13.59 27.96
CA ARG A 366 -15.81 13.89 28.85
C ARG A 366 -16.00 13.28 30.23
#